data_AF-A0A9P8ZEF0-F1
#
_entry.id   AF-A0A9P8ZEF0-F1
#
_cell.length_a   1.000
_cell.length_b   1.000
_cell.length_c   1.000
_cell.angle_alpha   90.00
_cell.angle_beta   90.00
_cell.angle_gamma   90.00
#
_symmetry.space_group_name_H-M   'P 1'
#
loop_
_entity.id
_entity.type
_entity.pdbx_description
1 polymer ?
#
loop_
_entity_poly.entity_id
_entity_poly.type
_entity_poly.pdbx_seq_one_letter_code
_entity_poly.pdbx_strand_id
1 'polypeptide(L)'
;MSPSTHMATLRNMSQVAQNHTTHLTVSCLTPIFEPDSIIWCQETFENFKALTHFGLSVVRCIGGYSAEDMASGLNSFEQTVRTALSYSRVRCVAIHLGGVFSPLLPNIQHILRSLQDQRLRIWYDDRPNSGEFSAMAGDTRHGRSIWTESRCVEGS
;
A
#
# COMPACT_ATOMS: atom_id res chain seq x y z
N MET A 1 7.73 17.19 -2.24
CA MET A 1 9.01 16.76 -1.63
C MET A 1 9.98 16.43 -2.76
N SER A 2 11.29 16.70 -2.62
CA SER A 2 12.24 16.37 -3.70
C SER A 2 12.55 14.87 -3.72
N PRO A 3 12.82 14.26 -4.89
CA PRO A 3 13.20 12.85 -5.03
C PRO A 3 14.39 12.45 -4.13
N SER A 4 15.29 13.40 -3.82
CA SER A 4 16.47 13.20 -2.98
C SER A 4 16.14 12.91 -1.50
N THR A 5 15.06 13.48 -0.95
CA THR A 5 14.65 13.24 0.44
C THR A 5 13.93 11.90 0.58
N HIS A 6 13.26 11.44 -0.47
CA HIS A 6 12.62 10.12 -0.54
C HIS A 6 13.65 8.99 -0.60
N MET A 7 14.71 9.14 -1.38
CA MET A 7 15.83 8.18 -1.44
C MET A 7 16.56 8.02 -0.10
N ALA A 8 16.65 9.08 0.70
CA ALA A 8 17.22 9.01 2.04
C ALA A 8 16.33 8.21 3.01
N THR A 9 15.00 8.31 2.88
CA THR A 9 14.03 7.59 3.71
C THR A 9 14.02 6.10 3.36
N LEU A 10 14.03 5.76 2.06
CA LEU A 10 14.16 4.40 1.57
C LEU A 10 15.50 3.76 1.96
N ARG A 11 16.61 4.49 1.86
CA ARG A 11 17.92 4.01 2.34
C ARG A 11 17.92 3.77 3.83
N ASN A 12 17.29 4.62 4.63
CA ASN A 12 17.20 4.43 6.07
C ASN A 12 16.33 3.21 6.43
N MET A 13 15.19 3.00 5.76
CA MET A 13 14.36 1.79 5.94
C MET A 13 15.08 0.52 5.43
N SER A 14 15.87 0.65 4.36
CA SER A 14 16.72 -0.41 3.81
C SER A 14 17.90 -0.75 4.72
N GLN A 15 18.54 0.24 5.35
CA GLN A 15 19.58 0.02 6.34
C GLN A 15 19.07 -0.73 7.57
N VAL A 16 17.81 -0.53 7.97
CA VAL A 16 17.20 -1.26 9.10
C VAL A 16 16.76 -2.68 8.70
N ALA A 17 16.48 -2.93 7.41
CA ALA A 17 15.96 -4.21 6.91
C ALA A 17 17.00 -5.05 6.12
N GLN A 18 18.30 -4.75 6.26
CA GLN A 18 19.36 -5.57 5.66
C GLN A 18 19.39 -6.96 6.30
N ASN A 19 18.86 -7.92 5.51
CA ASN A 19 19.19 -9.35 5.40
C ASN A 19 18.23 -10.42 5.92
N HIS A 20 17.16 -10.10 6.66
CA HIS A 20 16.27 -11.17 7.16
C HIS A 20 14.77 -10.91 7.04
N THR A 21 14.36 -9.77 6.51
CA THR A 21 12.94 -9.38 6.59
C THR A 21 12.13 -10.01 5.46
N THR A 22 11.31 -11.00 5.80
CA THR A 22 10.36 -11.64 4.89
C THR A 22 9.09 -10.81 4.68
N HIS A 23 8.86 -9.81 5.53
CA HIS A 23 7.68 -8.96 5.58
C HIS A 23 8.06 -7.48 5.58
N LEU A 24 7.54 -6.70 4.64
CA LEU A 24 7.73 -5.25 4.64
C LEU A 24 6.37 -4.58 4.43
N THR A 25 5.95 -3.75 5.39
CA THR A 25 4.84 -2.82 5.20
C THR A 25 5.41 -1.49 4.79
N VAL A 26 4.87 -0.94 3.72
CA VAL A 26 5.19 0.41 3.31
C VAL A 26 3.92 1.23 3.32
N SER A 27 4.00 2.31 4.07
CA SER A 27 2.93 3.28 4.17
C SER A 27 3.16 4.39 3.16
N CYS A 28 2.30 4.48 2.15
CA CYS A 28 2.22 5.63 1.28
C CYS A 28 1.25 6.63 1.93
N LEU A 29 1.80 7.59 2.65
CA LEU A 29 1.06 8.72 3.24
C LEU A 29 0.81 9.83 2.20
N THR A 30 1.40 9.74 1.02
CA THR A 30 1.17 10.66 -0.08
C THR A 30 -0.11 10.29 -0.82
N PRO A 31 -0.86 11.29 -1.29
CA PRO A 31 -2.17 11.04 -1.83
C PRO A 31 -2.05 10.19 -3.07
N ILE A 32 -2.77 9.06 -3.08
CA ILE A 32 -3.45 8.54 -4.27
C ILE A 32 -2.56 8.73 -5.51
N PHE A 33 -1.40 8.08 -5.45
CA PHE A 33 -0.57 7.69 -6.59
C PHE A 33 0.28 8.78 -7.26
N GLU A 34 1.54 8.86 -6.82
CA GLU A 34 2.58 9.39 -7.69
C GLU A 34 2.96 8.33 -8.74
N PRO A 35 3.26 8.72 -10.00
CA PRO A 35 3.76 7.83 -11.04
C PRO A 35 4.96 6.99 -10.57
N ASP A 36 5.74 7.55 -9.64
CA ASP A 36 6.94 6.94 -9.08
C ASP A 36 6.64 5.77 -8.12
N SER A 37 5.38 5.54 -7.73
CA SER A 37 4.98 4.41 -6.89
C SER A 37 5.31 3.03 -7.50
N ILE A 38 5.34 2.94 -8.83
CA ILE A 38 5.75 1.73 -9.56
C ILE A 38 7.26 1.54 -9.45
N ILE A 39 8.03 2.59 -9.73
CA ILE A 39 9.51 2.59 -9.63
C ILE A 39 9.92 2.22 -8.21
N TRP A 40 9.26 2.83 -7.22
CA TRP A 40 9.47 2.56 -5.81
C TRP A 40 9.19 1.10 -5.43
N CYS A 41 8.12 0.51 -5.97
CA CYS A 41 7.79 -0.90 -5.79
C CYS A 41 8.87 -1.80 -6.39
N GLN A 42 9.31 -1.53 -7.62
CA GLN A 42 10.37 -2.27 -8.31
C GLN A 42 11.69 -2.21 -7.52
N GLU A 43 12.14 -1.01 -7.16
CA GLU A 43 13.37 -0.80 -6.38
C GLU A 43 13.31 -1.52 -5.03
N THR A 44 12.16 -1.51 -4.36
CA THR A 44 11.95 -2.24 -3.10
C THR A 44 12.19 -3.74 -3.33
N PHE A 45 11.54 -4.33 -4.32
CA PHE A 45 11.73 -5.74 -4.64
C PHE A 45 13.15 -6.04 -5.14
N GLU A 46 13.81 -5.10 -5.81
CA GLU A 46 15.19 -5.28 -6.24
C GLU A 46 16.18 -5.28 -5.07
N ASN A 47 15.98 -4.42 -4.07
CA ASN A 47 16.86 -4.29 -2.92
C ASN A 47 16.57 -5.34 -1.83
N PHE A 48 15.32 -5.79 -1.68
CA PHE A 48 14.93 -6.80 -0.68
C PHE A 48 14.61 -8.15 -1.33
N LYS A 49 15.64 -8.92 -1.65
CA LYS A 49 15.48 -10.24 -2.32
C LYS A 49 14.76 -11.29 -1.47
N ALA A 50 14.82 -11.17 -0.14
CA ALA A 50 14.11 -12.07 0.80
C ALA A 50 12.63 -11.70 1.00
N LEU A 51 12.17 -10.59 0.43
CA LEU A 51 10.81 -10.10 0.63
C LEU A 51 9.78 -11.04 -0.02
N THR A 52 8.86 -11.55 0.80
CA THR A 52 7.78 -12.46 0.37
C THR A 52 6.39 -11.91 0.71
N HIS A 53 6.28 -10.99 1.66
CA HIS A 53 5.03 -10.36 2.07
C HIS A 53 5.17 -8.84 1.93
N PHE A 54 4.30 -8.24 1.13
CA PHE A 54 4.34 -6.81 0.82
C PHE A 54 3.05 -6.13 1.28
N GLY A 55 3.18 -5.13 2.15
CA GLY A 55 2.06 -4.36 2.67
C GLY A 55 2.03 -2.98 2.02
N LEU A 56 0.89 -2.58 1.48
CA LEU A 56 0.65 -1.25 0.93
C LEU A 56 -0.44 -0.54 1.73
N SER A 57 -0.08 0.50 2.46
CA SER A 57 -1.07 1.37 3.10
C SER A 57 -1.38 2.56 2.19
N VAL A 58 -2.64 2.68 1.80
CA VAL A 58 -3.17 3.76 0.98
C VAL A 58 -4.04 4.62 1.88
N VAL A 59 -3.57 5.82 2.20
CA VAL A 59 -4.26 6.77 3.10
C VAL A 59 -4.48 8.09 2.37
N ARG A 60 -5.72 8.62 2.38
CA ARG A 60 -6.05 9.83 1.62
C ARG A 60 -5.74 11.06 2.45
N CYS A 61 -4.74 11.84 2.01
CA CYS A 61 -4.58 13.21 2.45
C CYS A 61 -5.72 14.11 1.94
N ILE A 62 -6.21 14.99 2.82
CA ILE A 62 -7.33 15.92 2.57
C ILE A 62 -6.94 16.88 1.42
N GLY A 63 -7.72 16.87 0.33
CA GLY A 63 -7.50 17.71 -0.85
C GLY A 63 -8.55 17.45 -1.94
N GLY A 64 -8.90 18.48 -2.72
CA GLY A 64 -9.74 18.37 -3.90
C GLY A 64 -8.91 17.91 -5.10
N TYR A 65 -9.17 16.72 -5.62
CA TYR A 65 -8.49 16.16 -6.79
C TYR A 65 -9.38 16.34 -8.02
N SER A 66 -8.76 16.61 -9.17
CA SER A 66 -9.46 16.53 -10.44
C SER A 66 -9.84 15.08 -10.75
N ALA A 67 -10.79 14.87 -11.67
CA ALA A 67 -11.12 13.53 -12.14
C ALA A 67 -9.92 12.84 -12.82
N GLU A 68 -9.07 13.63 -13.48
CA GLU A 68 -7.84 13.14 -14.13
C GLU A 68 -6.82 12.64 -13.12
N ASP A 69 -6.60 13.39 -12.03
CA ASP A 69 -5.71 12.96 -10.94
C ASP A 69 -6.20 11.65 -10.30
N MET A 70 -7.52 11.51 -10.10
CA MET A 70 -8.11 10.28 -9.56
C MET A 70 -7.93 9.10 -10.52
N ALA A 71 -8.12 9.30 -11.83
CA ALA A 71 -8.00 8.24 -12.84
C ALA A 71 -6.55 7.81 -13.05
N SER A 72 -5.64 8.77 -13.24
CA SER A 72 -4.19 8.55 -13.28
C SER A 72 -3.76 7.76 -12.06
N GLY A 73 -4.33 8.13 -10.92
CA GLY A 73 -4.01 7.48 -9.71
C GLY A 73 -4.48 6.03 -9.63
N LEU A 74 -5.74 5.73 -9.91
CA LEU A 74 -6.22 4.36 -9.96
C LEU A 74 -5.41 3.47 -10.92
N ASN A 75 -4.91 4.02 -12.02
CA ASN A 75 -4.00 3.30 -12.91
C ASN A 75 -2.66 2.98 -12.23
N SER A 76 -2.03 3.96 -11.60
CA SER A 76 -0.79 3.75 -10.84
C SER A 76 -0.98 2.74 -9.69
N PHE A 77 -2.11 2.75 -9.00
CA PHE A 77 -2.47 1.71 -8.01
C PHE A 77 -2.38 0.31 -8.61
N GLU A 78 -3.10 0.12 -9.71
CA GLU A 78 -3.24 -1.16 -10.37
C GLU A 78 -1.87 -1.66 -10.82
N GLN A 79 -1.06 -0.78 -11.41
CA GLN A 79 0.29 -1.12 -11.86
C GLN A 79 1.23 -1.46 -10.70
N THR A 80 1.15 -0.77 -9.56
CA THR A 80 1.94 -1.11 -8.37
C THR A 80 1.56 -2.49 -7.83
N VAL A 81 0.26 -2.80 -7.75
CA VAL A 81 -0.21 -4.11 -7.29
C VAL A 81 0.21 -5.20 -8.29
N ARG A 82 0.02 -4.99 -9.59
CA ARG A 82 0.45 -5.93 -10.65
C ARG A 82 1.95 -6.18 -10.60
N THR A 83 2.74 -5.12 -10.39
CA THR A 83 4.18 -5.20 -10.24
C THR A 83 4.56 -6.07 -9.04
N ALA A 84 3.96 -5.84 -7.87
CA ALA A 84 4.19 -6.66 -6.69
C ALA A 84 3.83 -8.14 -6.94
N LEU A 85 2.71 -8.40 -7.59
CA LEU A 85 2.25 -9.74 -7.93
C LEU A 85 3.11 -10.42 -9.00
N SER A 86 3.79 -9.67 -9.87
CA SER A 86 4.68 -10.23 -10.91
C SER A 86 5.88 -10.97 -10.33
N TYR A 87 6.29 -10.65 -9.09
CA TYR A 87 7.39 -11.33 -8.43
C TYR A 87 6.94 -12.68 -7.88
N SER A 88 7.43 -13.78 -8.45
CA SER A 88 7.07 -15.16 -8.09
C SER A 88 7.31 -15.53 -6.62
N ARG A 89 8.25 -14.85 -5.95
CA ARG A 89 8.54 -15.05 -4.52
C ARG A 89 7.49 -14.44 -3.59
N VAL A 90 6.69 -13.49 -4.09
CA VAL A 90 5.67 -12.81 -3.30
C VAL A 90 4.52 -13.78 -3.04
N ARG A 91 4.22 -13.98 -1.77
CA ARG A 91 3.18 -14.88 -1.24
C ARG A 91 1.96 -14.12 -0.71
N CYS A 92 2.13 -12.85 -0.37
CA CYS A 92 1.05 -12.02 0.13
C CYS A 92 1.26 -10.56 -0.29
N VAL A 93 0.21 -9.94 -0.80
CA VAL A 93 0.11 -8.49 -0.98
C VAL A 93 -1.07 -8.02 -0.15
N ALA A 94 -0.78 -7.38 1.00
CA ALA A 94 -1.80 -6.87 1.89
C ALA A 94 -2.00 -5.37 1.63
N ILE A 95 -3.25 -4.94 1.52
CA ILE A 95 -3.62 -3.56 1.17
C ILE A 95 -4.47 -2.99 2.29
N HIS A 96 -4.04 -1.87 2.87
CA HIS A 96 -4.82 -1.13 3.85
C HIS A 96 -5.38 0.11 3.18
N LEU A 97 -6.71 0.26 3.21
CA LEU A 97 -7.41 1.43 2.70
C LEU A 97 -8.02 2.19 3.88
N GLY A 98 -7.43 3.33 4.22
CA GLY A 98 -7.86 4.15 5.34
C GLY A 98 -8.14 5.60 4.95
N GLY A 99 -9.08 6.24 5.64
CA GLY A 99 -9.45 7.63 5.42
C GLY A 99 -10.55 7.85 4.36
N VAL A 100 -10.63 9.04 3.76
CA VAL A 100 -11.78 9.46 2.91
C VAL A 100 -11.76 8.86 1.48
N PHE A 101 -11.42 7.57 1.36
CA PHE A 101 -11.46 6.81 0.09
C PHE A 101 -12.85 6.35 -0.32
N SER A 102 -13.88 6.62 0.48
CA SER A 102 -15.26 6.22 0.20
C SER A 102 -15.67 6.42 -1.29
N PRO A 103 -15.31 7.52 -1.99
CA PRO A 103 -15.63 7.68 -3.41
C PRO A 103 -14.87 6.77 -4.38
N LEU A 104 -13.62 6.38 -4.08
CA LEU A 104 -12.79 5.54 -4.95
C LEU A 104 -12.86 4.05 -4.59
N LEU A 105 -13.42 3.74 -3.42
CA LEU A 105 -13.54 2.40 -2.90
C LEU A 105 -14.15 1.41 -3.92
N PRO A 106 -15.23 1.74 -4.66
CA PRO A 106 -15.78 0.83 -5.67
C PRO A 106 -14.79 0.51 -6.79
N ASN A 107 -14.00 1.50 -7.23
CA ASN A 107 -13.00 1.32 -8.28
C ASN A 107 -11.82 0.46 -7.80
N ILE A 108 -11.33 0.73 -6.58
CA ILE A 108 -10.27 -0.08 -5.96
C ILE A 108 -10.74 -1.53 -5.77
N GLN A 109 -11.97 -1.74 -5.29
CA GLN A 109 -12.56 -3.07 -5.17
C GLN A 109 -12.66 -3.77 -6.52
N HIS A 110 -13.10 -3.06 -7.57
CA HIS A 110 -13.18 -3.60 -8.91
C HIS A 110 -11.80 -4.03 -9.43
N ILE A 111 -10.77 -3.20 -9.28
CA ILE A 111 -9.38 -3.52 -9.64
C ILE A 111 -8.91 -4.77 -8.90
N LEU A 112 -9.05 -4.82 -7.58
CA LEU A 112 -8.53 -5.95 -6.80
C LEU A 112 -9.24 -7.26 -7.11
N ARG A 113 -10.54 -7.21 -7.36
CA ARG A 113 -11.31 -8.40 -7.80
C ARG A 113 -10.94 -8.84 -9.21
N SER A 114 -10.71 -7.91 -10.14
CA SER A 114 -10.36 -8.24 -11.52
C SER A 114 -8.98 -8.88 -11.66
N LEU A 115 -8.09 -8.66 -10.69
CA LEU A 115 -6.79 -9.33 -10.62
C LEU A 115 -6.90 -10.83 -10.31
N GLN A 116 -7.98 -11.29 -9.66
CA GLN A 116 -8.24 -12.69 -9.31
C GLN A 116 -7.04 -13.42 -8.68
N ASP A 117 -6.23 -12.72 -7.88
CA ASP A 117 -5.01 -13.28 -7.29
C ASP A 117 -5.21 -13.63 -5.81
N GLN A 118 -5.06 -14.90 -5.47
CA GLN A 118 -5.22 -15.45 -4.11
C GLN A 118 -4.25 -14.86 -3.07
N ARG A 119 -3.17 -14.20 -3.51
CA ARG A 119 -2.19 -13.56 -2.62
C ARG A 119 -2.68 -12.20 -2.12
N LEU A 120 -3.74 -11.65 -2.70
CA LEU A 120 -4.28 -10.35 -2.33
C LEU A 120 -5.10 -10.42 -1.05
N ARG A 121 -4.80 -9.50 -0.14
CA ARG A 121 -5.56 -9.27 1.09
C ARG A 121 -5.87 -7.80 1.25
N ILE A 122 -7.01 -7.50 1.85
CA ILE A 122 -7.48 -6.13 2.05
C ILE A 122 -7.99 -5.90 3.46
N TRP A 123 -7.60 -4.77 4.03
CA TRP A 123 -8.17 -4.21 5.25
C TRP A 123 -8.84 -2.88 4.89
N TYR A 124 -10.16 -2.82 5.01
CA TYR A 124 -10.91 -1.57 4.95
C TYR A 124 -10.95 -0.96 6.34
N ASP A 125 -10.31 0.19 6.50
CA ASP A 125 -10.39 0.99 7.71
C ASP A 125 -11.46 2.07 7.54
N ASP A 126 -12.67 1.75 8.02
CA ASP A 126 -13.88 2.56 7.93
C ASP A 126 -14.01 3.59 9.06
N ARG A 127 -12.99 3.70 9.91
CA ARG A 127 -13.03 4.62 11.04
C ARG A 127 -13.11 6.07 10.57
N PRO A 128 -13.98 6.89 11.18
CA PRO A 128 -14.04 8.32 10.88
C PRO A 128 -12.68 8.96 11.18
N ASN A 129 -12.23 9.83 10.27
CA ASN A 129 -10.91 10.48 10.19
C ASN A 129 -10.41 11.14 11.50
N SER A 130 -10.09 10.35 12.52
CA SER A 130 -9.59 10.81 13.82
C SER A 130 -8.07 10.80 13.80
N GLY A 131 -7.45 11.75 13.11
CA GLY A 131 -5.99 11.99 13.11
C GLY A 131 -5.13 10.72 12.95
N GLU A 132 -4.71 10.43 11.72
CA GLU A 132 -3.99 9.20 11.33
C GLU A 132 -2.89 8.75 12.31
N PHE A 133 -2.12 9.68 12.87
CA PHE A 133 -1.07 9.38 13.86
C PHE A 133 -1.61 8.84 15.19
N SER A 134 -2.72 9.39 15.71
CA SER A 134 -3.35 8.92 16.95
C SER A 134 -4.01 7.55 16.75
N ALA A 135 -4.62 7.33 15.58
CA ALA A 135 -5.21 6.05 15.23
C ALA A 135 -4.13 4.94 15.10
N MET A 136 -3.01 5.21 14.44
CA MET A 136 -1.90 4.24 14.29
C MET A 136 -1.24 3.86 15.63
N ALA A 137 -1.08 4.84 16.54
CA ALA A 137 -0.56 4.56 17.88
C ALA A 137 -1.55 3.69 18.69
N GLY A 138 -2.85 3.94 18.55
CA GLY A 138 -3.91 3.11 19.12
C GLY A 138 -3.92 1.70 18.54
N ASP A 139 -3.79 1.54 17.23
CA ASP A 139 -3.74 0.24 16.56
C ASP A 139 -2.57 -0.60 17.03
N THR A 140 -1.38 0.01 17.11
CA THR A 140 -0.19 -0.67 17.62
C THR A 140 -0.41 -1.18 19.04
N ARG A 141 -1.04 -0.38 19.92
CA ARG A 141 -1.35 -0.80 21.30
C ARG A 141 -2.35 -1.96 21.39
N HIS A 142 -3.25 -2.09 20.40
CA HIS A 142 -4.22 -3.18 20.33
C HIS A 142 -3.77 -4.31 19.40
N GLY A 143 -2.51 -4.31 18.95
CA GLY A 143 -1.96 -5.33 18.05
C GLY A 143 -2.59 -5.33 16.66
N ARG A 144 -3.26 -4.25 16.25
CA ARG A 144 -3.90 -4.11 14.94
C ARG A 144 -2.88 -3.63 13.92
N SER A 145 -2.80 -4.30 12.79
CA SER A 145 -1.98 -3.91 11.66
C SER A 145 -2.56 -4.46 10.36
N ILE A 146 -2.02 -4.01 9.23
CA ILE A 146 -2.37 -4.56 7.92
C ILE A 146 -2.26 -6.09 7.84
N TRP A 147 -1.37 -6.70 8.63
CA TRP A 147 -1.18 -8.15 8.64
C TRP A 147 -2.22 -8.90 9.49
N THR A 148 -2.75 -8.28 10.53
CA THR A 148 -3.75 -8.90 11.41
C THR A 148 -5.18 -8.64 10.94
N GLU A 149 -5.41 -7.48 10.32
CA GLU A 149 -6.75 -7.02 9.96
C GLU A 149 -7.11 -7.35 8.50
N SER A 150 -6.13 -7.54 7.61
CA SER A 150 -6.45 -7.83 6.21
C SER A 150 -7.09 -9.21 6.02
N ARG A 151 -8.01 -9.29 5.06
CA ARG A 151 -8.77 -10.49 4.69
C ARG A 151 -8.60 -10.76 3.20
N CYS A 152 -8.71 -12.02 2.77
CA CYS A 152 -8.64 -12.35 1.35
C CYS A 152 -9.67 -11.55 0.56
N VAL A 153 -9.28 -11.11 -0.64
CA VAL A 153 -10.25 -10.51 -1.57
C VAL A 153 -11.17 -11.64 -2.03
N GLU A 154 -12.44 -11.59 -1.63
CA GLU A 154 -13.41 -12.61 -2.03
C GLU A 154 -13.62 -12.59 -3.55
N GLY A 155 -13.51 -13.76 -4.17
CA GLY A 155 -13.97 -14.00 -5.54
C GLY A 155 -15.49 -14.14 -5.52
N SER A 156 -16.16 -13.47 -6.46
CA SER A 156 -17.60 -13.59 -6.71
C SER A 156 -18.04 -15.01 -6.98
#